data_AF-A0A348ZGS9-F1
#
_entry.id   AF-A0A348ZGS9-F1
#
_cell.length_a   1.000
_cell.length_b   1.000
_cell.length_c   1.000
_cell.angle_alpha   90.00
_cell.angle_beta   90.00
_cell.angle_gamma   90.00
#
_symmetry.space_group_name_H-M   'P 1'
#
loop_
_entity.id
_entity.type
_entity.pdbx_description
1 polymer ?
#
loop_
_entity_poly.entity_id
_entity_poly.type
_entity_poly.pdbx_seq_one_letter_code
_entity_poly.pdbx_strand_id
1 'polypeptide(L)'
;MGFIETDLNHVLDVIADRLDTRQTGAQWQLKKLAELRSSMHKRDALVSLFTHRMIVTDISFGALMEISDAMIPTATIECGGSQDAESNLMAVDGLIKYLTYEDVLSNEHTDMSLEFFQNSMRLELLESSDIAYGDHSQMECGATRLPDIEKHNFGYVGSGDRLGFIAGILFENLKVSDPNGNEAIEDYFEVREGVLFPKRRLKFFMVKANPEIARKDCLLHLPLAD
;
A
#
# COMPACT_ATOMS: atom_id res chain seq x y z
N MET A 1 -7.46 37.15 -5.66
CA MET A 1 -6.99 35.84 -5.16
C MET A 1 -6.56 36.06 -3.73
N GLY A 2 -7.38 35.64 -2.80
CA GLY A 2 -7.20 35.79 -1.35
C GLY A 2 -8.22 34.88 -0.69
N PHE A 3 -7.84 34.27 0.44
CA PHE A 3 -8.67 33.35 1.21
C PHE A 3 -10.08 33.91 1.39
N ILE A 4 -11.09 33.09 1.13
CA ILE A 4 -12.49 33.44 1.38
C ILE A 4 -12.85 33.08 2.82
N GLU A 5 -13.85 33.75 3.39
CA GLU A 5 -14.20 33.65 4.82
C GLU A 5 -14.46 32.20 5.28
N THR A 6 -15.01 31.37 4.39
CA THR A 6 -15.25 29.94 4.62
C THR A 6 -13.98 29.12 4.86
N ASP A 7 -12.84 29.54 4.30
CA ASP A 7 -11.55 28.87 4.49
C ASP A 7 -10.99 29.09 5.91
N LEU A 8 -11.42 30.17 6.56
CA LEU A 8 -10.98 30.56 7.90
C LEU A 8 -11.95 30.11 9.00
N ASN A 9 -13.20 29.80 8.67
CA ASN A 9 -14.22 29.42 9.65
C ASN A 9 -13.80 28.21 10.50
N HIS A 10 -13.23 27.18 9.89
CA HIS A 10 -12.73 26.03 10.64
C HIS A 10 -11.56 26.39 11.57
N VAL A 11 -10.70 27.33 11.17
CA VAL A 11 -9.61 27.82 12.03
C VAL A 11 -10.16 28.66 13.17
N LEU A 12 -11.17 29.48 12.91
CA LEU A 12 -11.85 30.31 13.91
C LEU A 12 -12.62 29.46 14.93
N ASP A 13 -13.29 28.39 14.50
CA ASP A 13 -13.97 27.44 15.39
C ASP A 13 -12.97 26.73 16.30
N VAL A 14 -11.82 26.33 15.77
CA VAL A 14 -10.74 25.72 16.55
C VAL A 14 -10.13 26.72 17.55
N ILE A 15 -10.00 28.00 17.17
CA ILE A 15 -9.53 29.05 18.08
C ILE A 15 -10.58 29.34 19.16
N ALA A 16 -11.87 29.38 18.81
CA ALA A 16 -12.97 29.61 19.74
C ALA A 16 -13.07 28.48 20.77
N ASP A 17 -13.04 27.22 20.34
CA ASP A 17 -13.03 26.03 21.21
C ASP A 17 -11.80 26.03 22.14
N ARG A 18 -10.64 26.49 21.64
CA ARG A 18 -9.42 26.61 22.45
C ARG A 18 -9.50 27.71 23.51
N LEU A 19 -10.16 28.83 23.20
CA LEU A 19 -10.40 29.92 24.14
C LEU A 19 -11.39 29.51 25.23
N ASP A 20 -12.41 28.72 24.89
CA ASP A 20 -13.44 28.25 25.81
C ASP A 20 -12.91 27.16 26.77
N THR A 21 -12.13 26.21 26.24
CA THR A 21 -11.65 25.05 27.01
C THR A 21 -10.37 25.31 27.82
N ARG A 22 -9.66 26.43 27.57
CA ARG A 22 -8.40 26.84 28.22
C ARG A 22 -7.30 25.75 28.24
N GLN A 23 -7.34 24.79 27.32
CA GLN A 23 -6.38 23.69 27.28
C GLN A 23 -5.07 24.13 26.60
N THR A 24 -3.99 24.19 27.38
CA THR A 24 -2.64 24.51 26.89
C THR A 24 -1.73 23.30 27.08
N GLY A 25 -1.67 22.39 26.11
CA GLY A 25 -0.74 21.26 26.18
C GLY A 25 -0.52 20.55 24.84
N ALA A 26 0.69 20.01 24.66
CA ALA A 26 1.09 19.24 23.47
C ALA A 26 0.18 18.03 23.21
N GLN A 27 -0.40 17.42 24.26
CA GLN A 27 -1.35 16.32 24.14
C GLN A 27 -2.68 16.73 23.47
N TRP A 28 -3.17 17.96 23.70
CA TRP A 28 -4.37 18.46 22.99
C TRP A 28 -4.07 18.72 21.53
N GLN A 29 -2.89 19.27 21.21
CA GLN A 29 -2.46 19.45 19.83
C GLN A 29 -2.32 18.12 19.10
N LEU A 30 -1.76 17.10 19.77
CA LEU A 30 -1.67 15.74 19.22
C LEU A 30 -3.04 15.09 19.05
N LYS A 31 -3.98 15.30 19.99
CA LYS A 31 -5.37 14.82 19.86
C LYS A 31 -6.12 15.53 18.74
N LYS A 32 -5.92 16.85 18.57
CA LYS A 32 -6.54 17.62 17.48
C LYS A 32 -5.89 17.33 16.13
N LEU A 33 -4.59 17.02 16.11
CA LEU A 33 -3.90 16.46 14.94
C LEU A 33 -4.41 15.05 14.60
N ALA A 34 -4.78 14.24 15.59
CA ALA A 34 -5.42 12.94 15.40
C ALA A 34 -6.87 13.08 14.89
N GLU A 35 -7.64 14.07 15.37
CA GLU A 35 -8.94 14.44 14.82
C GLU A 35 -8.81 15.05 13.42
N LEU A 36 -7.75 15.81 13.11
CA LEU A 36 -7.48 16.27 11.74
C LEU A 36 -7.03 15.11 10.84
N ARG A 37 -6.30 14.12 11.37
CA ARG A 37 -6.04 12.84 10.71
C ARG A 37 -7.33 12.03 10.49
N SER A 38 -8.41 12.28 11.23
CA SER A 38 -9.73 11.71 10.96
C SER A 38 -10.37 12.25 9.66
N SER A 39 -9.72 13.18 8.96
CA SER A 39 -10.00 13.49 7.54
C SER A 39 -9.65 12.34 6.57
N MET A 40 -9.01 11.26 7.05
CA MET A 40 -8.82 10.00 6.30
C MET A 40 -10.11 9.54 5.63
N HIS A 41 -11.26 9.68 6.29
CA HIS A 41 -12.56 9.28 5.73
C HIS A 41 -12.92 9.97 4.40
N LYS A 42 -12.49 11.22 4.18
CA LYS A 42 -12.76 11.92 2.91
C LYS A 42 -11.86 11.43 1.78
N ARG A 43 -10.62 11.06 2.08
CA ARG A 43 -9.72 10.42 1.11
C ARG A 43 -10.19 9.00 0.80
N ASP A 44 -10.61 8.27 1.82
CA ASP A 44 -11.16 6.92 1.68
C ASP A 44 -12.39 6.95 0.78
N ALA A 45 -13.33 7.88 0.99
CA ALA A 45 -14.48 8.10 0.13
C ALA A 45 -14.07 8.37 -1.33
N LEU A 46 -13.13 9.29 -1.55
CA LEU A 46 -12.66 9.64 -2.90
C LEU A 46 -11.98 8.46 -3.61
N VAL A 47 -11.13 7.71 -2.91
CA VAL A 47 -10.44 6.53 -3.46
C VAL A 47 -11.43 5.38 -3.69
N SER A 48 -12.45 5.26 -2.85
CA SER A 48 -13.46 4.20 -2.95
C SER A 48 -14.27 4.23 -4.25
N LEU A 49 -14.33 5.38 -4.92
CA LEU A 49 -14.95 5.51 -6.23
C LEU A 49 -14.25 4.63 -7.28
N PHE A 50 -12.93 4.45 -7.14
CA PHE A 50 -12.08 3.76 -8.11
C PHE A 50 -11.74 2.33 -7.69
N THR A 51 -11.60 2.06 -6.38
CA THR A 51 -11.17 0.74 -5.89
C THR A 51 -11.71 0.43 -4.51
N HIS A 52 -11.88 -0.85 -4.20
CA HIS A 52 -12.27 -1.33 -2.88
C HIS A 52 -11.08 -1.75 -2.00
N ARG A 53 -9.84 -1.61 -2.50
CA ARG A 53 -8.62 -2.02 -1.79
C ARG A 53 -7.72 -0.82 -1.55
N MET A 54 -7.34 -0.61 -0.30
CA MET A 54 -6.51 0.51 0.12
C MET A 54 -5.27 0.01 0.84
N ILE A 55 -4.08 0.37 0.35
CA ILE A 55 -2.83 0.16 1.06
C ILE A 55 -2.47 1.47 1.75
N VAL A 56 -2.34 1.44 3.08
CA VAL A 56 -2.03 2.62 3.89
C VAL A 56 -0.59 2.52 4.37
N THR A 57 0.23 3.50 3.99
CA THR A 57 1.65 3.57 4.37
C THR A 57 1.98 4.95 4.94
N ASP A 58 2.80 5.01 5.99
CA ASP A 58 3.27 6.27 6.59
C ASP A 58 4.44 6.93 5.82
N ILE A 59 4.58 6.67 4.52
CA ILE A 59 5.71 7.17 3.73
C ILE A 59 5.46 8.64 3.39
N SER A 60 6.28 9.55 3.94
CA SER A 60 6.34 10.94 3.47
C SER A 60 7.26 11.01 2.23
N PHE A 61 6.69 11.34 1.08
CA PHE A 61 7.40 11.55 -0.18
C PHE A 61 7.97 12.98 -0.34
N GLY A 62 7.72 13.90 0.60
CA GLY A 62 8.21 15.28 0.54
C GLY A 62 7.67 16.06 -0.67
N ALA A 63 6.54 15.62 -1.24
CA ALA A 63 5.97 16.18 -2.46
C ALA A 63 5.06 17.38 -2.18
N LEU A 64 4.78 18.21 -3.20
CA LEU A 64 3.84 19.34 -3.12
C LEU A 64 2.47 18.94 -2.52
N MET A 65 2.07 17.69 -2.71
CA MET A 65 0.86 17.06 -2.18
C MET A 65 0.79 17.05 -0.64
N GLU A 66 1.93 16.95 0.06
CA GLU A 66 1.97 16.95 1.52
C GLU A 66 1.63 18.33 2.12
N ILE A 67 1.87 19.39 1.35
CA ILE A 67 1.60 20.77 1.77
C ILE A 67 0.09 21.06 1.72
N SER A 68 -0.65 20.43 0.79
CA SER A 68 -2.10 20.57 0.64
C SER A 68 -2.93 19.61 1.51
N ASP A 69 -2.29 18.56 2.04
CA ASP A 69 -2.98 17.40 2.61
C ASP A 69 -3.79 17.72 3.88
N ALA A 70 -3.45 18.80 4.59
CA ALA A 70 -4.19 19.26 5.77
C ALA A 70 -5.52 19.97 5.43
N MET A 71 -5.72 20.45 4.19
CA MET A 71 -6.87 21.27 3.82
C MET A 71 -7.68 20.73 2.64
N ILE A 72 -7.09 19.93 1.74
CA ILE A 72 -7.77 19.42 0.55
C ILE A 72 -7.47 17.91 0.39
N PRO A 73 -8.51 17.04 0.44
CA PRO A 73 -8.34 15.62 0.10
C PRO A 73 -7.76 15.48 -1.30
N THR A 74 -6.57 14.89 -1.39
CA THR A 74 -5.88 14.69 -2.67
C THR A 74 -5.70 13.20 -2.90
N ALA A 75 -6.00 12.74 -4.12
CA ALA A 75 -5.74 11.38 -4.56
C ALA A 75 -5.11 11.43 -5.95
N THR A 76 -4.11 10.58 -6.17
CA THR A 76 -3.54 10.34 -7.50
C THR A 76 -4.07 9.02 -8.01
N ILE A 77 -4.68 9.04 -9.19
CA ILE A 77 -5.24 7.84 -9.82
C ILE A 77 -4.25 7.36 -10.89
N GLU A 78 -3.63 6.21 -10.64
CA GLU A 78 -2.80 5.49 -11.60
C GLU A 78 -3.44 4.13 -11.86
N CYS A 79 -3.86 3.90 -13.11
CA CYS A 79 -4.55 2.68 -13.50
C CYS A 79 -3.65 1.83 -14.42
N GLY A 80 -2.94 0.87 -13.83
CA GLY A 80 -2.28 -0.25 -14.50
C GLY A 80 -1.29 0.09 -15.62
N GLY A 81 -0.85 -0.96 -16.33
CA GLY A 81 -0.02 -0.84 -17.52
C GLY A 81 -0.86 -0.46 -18.75
N SER A 82 -0.25 0.22 -19.73
CA SER A 82 -0.94 0.77 -20.91
C SER A 82 -1.70 -0.24 -21.80
N GLN A 83 -1.54 -1.56 -21.56
CA GLN A 83 -2.21 -2.63 -22.30
C GLN A 83 -3.25 -3.40 -21.48
N ASP A 84 -3.54 -2.99 -20.24
CA ASP A 84 -4.54 -3.65 -19.40
C ASP A 84 -5.94 -3.05 -19.59
N ALA A 85 -6.81 -3.80 -20.27
CA ALA A 85 -8.18 -3.39 -20.54
C ALA A 85 -9.04 -3.28 -19.27
N GLU A 86 -8.78 -4.09 -18.23
CA GLU A 86 -9.51 -4.01 -16.97
C GLU A 86 -9.15 -2.73 -16.20
N SER A 87 -7.87 -2.38 -16.18
CA SER A 87 -7.40 -1.11 -15.60
C SER A 87 -8.07 0.09 -16.26
N ASN A 88 -8.26 0.06 -17.58
CA ASN A 88 -8.97 1.11 -18.30
C ASN A 88 -10.45 1.20 -17.90
N LEU A 89 -11.13 0.06 -17.78
CA LEU A 89 -12.54 0.03 -17.35
C LEU A 89 -12.69 0.59 -15.94
N MET A 90 -11.82 0.18 -15.01
CA MET A 90 -11.82 0.70 -13.63
C MET A 90 -11.57 2.21 -13.59
N ALA A 91 -10.64 2.72 -14.39
CA ALA A 91 -10.36 4.15 -14.49
C ALA A 91 -11.59 4.95 -14.95
N VAL A 92 -12.25 4.46 -16.01
CA VAL A 92 -13.43 5.11 -16.59
C VAL A 92 -14.62 5.06 -15.64
N ASP A 93 -14.88 3.91 -15.02
CA ASP A 93 -15.99 3.76 -14.07
C ASP A 93 -15.83 4.69 -12.85
N GLY A 94 -14.63 4.73 -12.26
CA GLY A 94 -14.32 5.64 -11.16
C GLY A 94 -14.42 7.11 -11.56
N LEU A 95 -13.98 7.48 -12.78
CA LEU A 95 -14.11 8.84 -13.29
C LEU A 95 -15.58 9.23 -13.53
N ILE A 96 -16.40 8.31 -14.04
CA ILE A 96 -17.84 8.54 -14.20
C ILE A 96 -18.48 8.79 -12.84
N LYS A 97 -18.19 7.98 -11.81
CA LYS A 97 -18.68 8.20 -10.45
C LYS A 97 -18.26 9.56 -9.91
N TYR A 98 -16.99 9.92 -10.05
CA TYR A 98 -16.46 11.22 -9.63
C TYR A 98 -17.16 12.41 -10.29
N LEU A 99 -17.53 12.29 -11.57
CA LEU A 99 -18.21 13.35 -12.32
C LEU A 99 -19.73 13.40 -12.12
N THR A 100 -20.34 12.32 -11.63
CA THR A 100 -21.81 12.17 -11.59
C THR A 100 -22.41 12.14 -10.18
N TYR A 101 -21.62 11.78 -9.16
CA TYR A 101 -22.10 11.80 -7.78
C TYR A 101 -22.21 13.24 -7.26
N GLU A 102 -23.28 13.50 -6.52
CA GLU A 102 -23.53 14.81 -5.92
C GLU A 102 -22.55 15.12 -4.78
N ASP A 103 -22.15 14.10 -4.00
CA ASP A 103 -21.17 14.23 -2.91
C ASP A 103 -20.12 13.09 -2.92
N VAL A 104 -19.07 13.27 -3.71
CA VAL A 104 -17.93 12.35 -3.83
C VAL A 104 -17.13 12.15 -2.53
N LEU A 105 -17.36 12.96 -1.50
CA LEU A 105 -16.68 12.84 -0.20
C LEU A 105 -17.54 12.15 0.86
N SER A 106 -18.76 11.74 0.51
CA SER A 106 -19.63 10.96 1.38
C SER A 106 -19.23 9.48 1.39
N ASN A 107 -19.36 8.86 2.56
CA ASN A 107 -19.18 7.40 2.71
C ASN A 107 -20.45 6.62 2.34
N GLU A 108 -21.50 7.29 1.86
CA GLU A 108 -22.79 6.66 1.54
C GLU A 108 -22.74 5.92 0.19
N HIS A 109 -21.76 6.25 -0.66
CA HIS A 109 -21.56 5.63 -1.96
C HIS A 109 -20.83 4.28 -1.88
N THR A 110 -20.29 3.93 -0.72
CA THR A 110 -19.44 2.76 -0.53
C THR A 110 -20.27 1.53 -0.16
N ASP A 111 -20.94 0.93 -1.14
CA ASP A 111 -21.64 -0.35 -0.97
C ASP A 111 -20.67 -1.52 -0.63
N MET A 112 -19.38 -1.34 -0.90
CA MET A 112 -18.32 -2.31 -0.62
C MET A 112 -17.54 -1.92 0.64
N SER A 113 -17.36 -2.88 1.55
CA SER A 113 -16.40 -2.73 2.65
C SER A 113 -15.00 -2.55 2.09
N LEU A 114 -14.41 -1.36 2.26
CA LEU A 114 -13.02 -1.11 1.90
C LEU A 114 -12.11 -2.10 2.63
N GLU A 115 -11.26 -2.79 1.88
CA GLU A 115 -10.23 -3.66 2.44
C GLU A 115 -8.95 -2.86 2.63
N PHE A 116 -8.59 -2.64 3.90
CA PHE A 116 -7.39 -1.89 4.27
C PHE A 116 -6.22 -2.84 4.52
N PHE A 117 -5.08 -2.54 3.89
CA PHE A 117 -3.78 -3.16 4.16
C PHE A 117 -2.89 -2.13 4.85
N GLN A 118 -2.78 -2.25 6.17
CA GLN A 118 -1.93 -1.38 6.98
C GLN A 118 -0.67 -2.14 7.39
N ASN A 119 0.42 -1.40 7.61
CA ASN A 119 1.66 -1.92 8.19
C ASN A 119 2.12 -3.23 7.53
N SER A 120 2.56 -3.15 6.29
CA SER A 120 2.97 -4.31 5.51
C SER A 120 4.41 -4.74 5.80
N MET A 121 4.67 -6.04 5.84
CA MET A 121 6.03 -6.58 5.71
C MET A 121 6.48 -6.57 4.26
N ARG A 122 7.77 -6.41 4.03
CA ARG A 122 8.41 -6.39 2.70
C ARG A 122 9.25 -7.63 2.51
N LEU A 123 9.04 -8.35 1.41
CA LEU A 123 9.98 -9.39 0.96
C LEU A 123 10.99 -8.73 0.04
N GLU A 124 12.26 -8.77 0.39
CA GLU A 124 13.35 -8.10 -0.31
C GLU A 124 14.44 -9.10 -0.72
N LEU A 125 15.11 -8.80 -1.82
CA LEU A 125 16.34 -9.49 -2.21
C LEU A 125 17.51 -8.90 -1.41
N LEU A 126 18.42 -9.74 -0.96
CA LEU A 126 19.66 -9.28 -0.32
C LEU A 126 20.62 -8.69 -1.38
N GLU A 127 21.44 -7.71 -0.99
CA GLU A 127 22.36 -7.01 -1.89
C GLU A 127 23.37 -7.95 -2.57
N SER A 128 23.70 -9.07 -1.92
CA SER A 128 24.60 -10.11 -2.43
C SER A 128 23.98 -11.03 -3.47
N SER A 129 22.67 -10.90 -3.73
CA SER A 129 21.91 -11.83 -4.56
C SER A 129 21.38 -11.16 -5.84
N ASP A 130 21.11 -11.99 -6.85
CA ASP A 130 20.50 -11.54 -8.10
C ASP A 130 19.08 -12.12 -8.28
N ILE A 131 18.33 -11.56 -9.23
CA ILE A 131 16.96 -11.99 -9.52
C ILE A 131 16.73 -12.20 -11.02
N ALA A 132 16.07 -13.30 -11.35
CA ALA A 132 15.62 -13.60 -12.70
C ALA A 132 14.16 -14.07 -12.67
N TYR A 133 13.55 -14.15 -13.85
CA TYR A 133 12.17 -14.62 -14.03
C TYR A 133 12.18 -15.77 -15.02
N GLY A 134 11.59 -16.89 -14.64
CA GLY A 134 11.65 -18.13 -15.40
C GLY A 134 10.87 -19.26 -14.74
N ASP A 135 10.61 -20.29 -15.53
CA ASP A 135 9.91 -21.53 -15.14
C ASP A 135 10.84 -22.59 -14.51
N HIS A 136 12.14 -22.30 -14.42
CA HIS A 136 13.18 -23.10 -13.78
C HIS A 136 14.30 -22.22 -13.23
N SER A 137 15.10 -22.73 -12.28
CA SER A 137 16.24 -21.99 -11.70
C SER A 137 17.19 -21.51 -12.80
N GLN A 138 17.41 -20.19 -12.89
CA GLN A 138 18.22 -19.55 -13.93
C GLN A 138 19.65 -19.22 -13.48
N MET A 139 19.97 -19.41 -12.19
CA MET A 139 21.22 -18.88 -11.61
C MET A 139 21.80 -19.79 -10.54
N GLU A 140 23.09 -19.61 -10.29
CA GLU A 140 23.84 -20.34 -9.25
C GLU A 140 23.75 -19.69 -7.86
N CYS A 141 23.42 -18.39 -7.79
CA CYS A 141 23.20 -17.65 -6.55
C CYS A 141 22.11 -16.59 -6.79
N GLY A 142 21.07 -16.57 -5.96
CA GLY A 142 19.94 -15.65 -6.08
C GLY A 142 18.57 -16.33 -6.14
N ALA A 143 17.56 -15.57 -6.58
CA ALA A 143 16.18 -16.00 -6.66
C ALA A 143 15.67 -15.97 -8.11
N THR A 144 15.00 -17.02 -8.56
CA THR A 144 14.25 -17.00 -9.82
C THR A 144 12.75 -16.99 -9.53
N ARG A 145 12.02 -15.95 -9.94
CA ARG A 145 10.55 -15.89 -9.79
C ARG A 145 9.83 -16.49 -11.00
N LEU A 146 8.60 -16.93 -10.80
CA LEU A 146 7.77 -17.33 -11.93
C LEU A 146 7.44 -16.11 -12.82
N PRO A 147 7.32 -16.27 -14.15
CA PRO A 147 7.05 -15.15 -15.06
C PRO A 147 5.71 -14.46 -14.84
N ASP A 148 4.72 -15.17 -14.30
CA ASP A 148 3.33 -14.73 -14.11
C ASP A 148 2.99 -14.48 -12.63
N ILE A 149 4.01 -14.20 -11.82
CA ILE A 149 3.90 -14.18 -10.37
C ILE A 149 3.03 -13.02 -9.85
N GLU A 150 2.86 -11.97 -10.66
CA GLU A 150 1.96 -10.84 -10.42
C GLU A 150 0.48 -11.24 -10.38
N LYS A 151 0.11 -12.40 -10.95
CA LYS A 151 -1.27 -12.94 -10.85
C LYS A 151 -1.72 -13.18 -9.42
N HIS A 152 -0.77 -13.29 -8.49
CA HIS A 152 -1.02 -13.46 -7.07
C HIS A 152 -1.28 -12.13 -6.34
N ASN A 153 -1.21 -10.98 -7.03
CA ASN A 153 -1.57 -9.69 -6.44
C ASN A 153 -3.02 -9.71 -5.91
N PHE A 154 -3.16 -9.31 -4.65
CA PHE A 154 -4.39 -9.33 -3.87
C PHE A 154 -5.06 -10.70 -3.72
N GLY A 155 -4.38 -11.77 -4.17
CA GLY A 155 -4.79 -13.16 -3.99
C GLY A 155 -4.16 -13.78 -2.75
N TYR A 156 -4.64 -14.96 -2.40
CA TYR A 156 -4.01 -15.80 -1.38
C TYR A 156 -3.16 -16.86 -2.03
N VAL A 157 -1.99 -17.10 -1.46
CA VAL A 157 -1.15 -18.26 -1.74
C VAL A 157 -1.04 -19.11 -0.48
N GLY A 158 -0.97 -20.43 -0.65
CA GLY A 158 -0.78 -21.40 0.42
C GLY A 158 0.49 -22.21 0.23
N SER A 159 0.70 -23.19 1.11
CA SER A 159 1.91 -24.02 1.14
C SER A 159 2.09 -25.00 -0.02
N GLY A 160 1.12 -25.06 -0.93
CA GLY A 160 1.21 -25.78 -2.20
C GLY A 160 1.56 -24.88 -3.39
N ASP A 161 1.51 -23.55 -3.24
CA ASP A 161 1.74 -22.63 -4.33
C ASP A 161 3.23 -22.35 -4.51
N ARG A 162 3.73 -22.63 -5.72
CA ARG A 162 5.12 -22.36 -6.08
C ARG A 162 5.28 -20.88 -6.39
N LEU A 163 6.26 -20.24 -5.77
CA LEU A 163 6.55 -18.82 -5.99
C LEU A 163 7.76 -18.57 -6.88
N GLY A 164 8.60 -19.59 -7.05
CA GLY A 164 9.86 -19.51 -7.76
C GLY A 164 10.88 -20.51 -7.21
N PHE A 165 12.15 -20.20 -7.42
CA PHE A 165 13.30 -21.02 -7.08
C PHE A 165 14.31 -20.17 -6.31
N ILE A 166 15.02 -20.80 -5.37
CA ILE A 166 16.13 -20.20 -4.63
C ILE A 166 17.37 -21.04 -4.89
N ALA A 167 18.44 -20.37 -5.31
CA ALA A 167 19.75 -20.98 -5.40
C ALA A 167 20.43 -20.92 -4.01
N GLY A 168 20.64 -22.09 -3.39
CA GLY A 168 21.26 -22.19 -2.08
C GLY A 168 20.28 -22.00 -0.93
N ILE A 169 20.67 -21.21 0.07
CA ILE A 169 19.96 -21.07 1.35
C ILE A 169 19.02 -19.85 1.30
N LEU A 170 17.81 -19.99 1.86
CA LEU A 170 16.76 -18.96 1.82
C LEU A 170 17.22 -17.60 2.38
N PHE A 171 17.73 -17.58 3.60
CA PHE A 171 18.13 -16.35 4.30
C PHE A 171 19.42 -15.72 3.79
N GLU A 172 20.15 -16.40 2.88
CA GLU A 172 21.29 -15.81 2.17
C GLU A 172 20.86 -15.04 0.92
N ASN A 173 19.60 -15.23 0.49
CA ASN A 173 19.08 -14.61 -0.72
C ASN A 173 17.95 -13.62 -0.47
N LEU A 174 17.08 -13.90 0.49
CA LEU A 174 15.87 -13.15 0.74
C LEU A 174 15.77 -12.77 2.21
N LYS A 175 15.14 -11.63 2.46
CA LYS A 175 14.73 -11.21 3.81
C LYS A 175 13.28 -10.75 3.79
N VAL A 176 12.60 -10.94 4.92
CA VAL A 176 11.26 -10.39 5.15
C VAL A 176 11.35 -9.48 6.35
N SER A 177 11.09 -8.19 6.16
CA SER A 177 11.20 -7.15 7.19
C SER A 177 9.84 -6.53 7.48
N ASP A 178 9.52 -6.29 8.76
CA ASP A 178 8.38 -5.44 9.16
C ASP A 178 8.76 -3.95 9.14
N PRO A 179 7.80 -3.02 9.31
CA PRO A 179 8.11 -1.58 9.37
C PRO A 179 9.06 -1.17 10.51
N ASN A 180 9.25 -2.00 11.54
CA ASN A 180 10.19 -1.77 12.64
C ASN A 180 11.59 -2.36 12.34
N GLY A 181 11.78 -3.05 11.21
CA GLY A 181 13.02 -3.71 10.82
C GLY A 181 13.21 -5.10 11.41
N ASN A 182 12.18 -5.72 12.00
CA ASN A 182 12.27 -7.10 12.48
C ASN A 182 12.24 -8.07 11.30
N GLU A 183 13.22 -8.97 11.24
CA GLU A 183 13.33 -9.98 10.18
C GLU A 183 12.86 -11.35 10.64
N ALA A 184 12.01 -12.01 9.84
CA ALA A 184 11.43 -13.31 10.20
C ALA A 184 11.14 -14.21 8.98
N ILE A 185 11.99 -14.22 7.95
CA ILE A 185 11.69 -14.91 6.68
C ILE A 185 11.31 -16.40 6.85
N GLU A 186 11.96 -17.11 7.77
CA GLU A 186 11.73 -18.53 8.03
C GLU A 186 10.34 -18.83 8.62
N ASP A 187 9.62 -17.83 9.13
CA ASP A 187 8.25 -17.99 9.61
C ASP A 187 7.21 -17.92 8.48
N TYR A 188 7.60 -17.39 7.32
CA TYR A 188 6.70 -17.13 6.19
C TYR A 188 7.00 -18.03 5.00
N PHE A 189 8.27 -18.36 4.77
CA PHE A 189 8.71 -19.05 3.58
C PHE A 189 9.62 -20.24 3.90
N GLU A 190 9.61 -21.22 3.02
CA GLU A 190 10.49 -22.36 3.05
C GLU A 190 10.95 -22.73 1.65
N VAL A 191 12.10 -23.39 1.57
CA VAL A 191 12.64 -23.92 0.31
C VAL A 191 12.60 -25.44 0.37
N ARG A 192 11.88 -26.05 -0.56
CA ARG A 192 11.80 -27.51 -0.71
C ARG A 192 12.39 -27.88 -2.07
N GLU A 193 13.49 -28.64 -2.07
CA GLU A 193 14.19 -29.05 -3.30
C GLU A 193 14.56 -27.86 -4.22
N GLY A 194 14.96 -26.72 -3.63
CA GLY A 194 15.30 -25.50 -4.37
C GLY A 194 14.11 -24.65 -4.83
N VAL A 195 12.88 -25.06 -4.53
CA VAL A 195 11.64 -24.33 -4.88
C VAL A 195 11.13 -23.55 -3.66
N LEU A 196 10.77 -22.28 -3.86
CA LEU A 196 10.25 -21.39 -2.83
C LEU A 196 8.74 -21.59 -2.64
N PHE A 197 8.33 -21.88 -1.41
CA PHE A 197 6.94 -22.03 -0.99
C PHE A 197 6.60 -21.16 0.23
N PRO A 198 5.34 -20.70 0.36
CA PRO A 198 4.82 -20.20 1.63
C PRO A 198 4.74 -21.33 2.68
N LYS A 199 4.97 -21.02 3.96
CA LYS A 199 4.70 -21.96 5.07
C LYS A 199 3.25 -21.95 5.53
N ARG A 200 2.54 -20.86 5.24
CA ARG A 200 1.15 -20.62 5.64
C ARG A 200 0.40 -19.90 4.53
N ARG A 201 -0.91 -19.72 4.73
CA ARG A 201 -1.73 -18.92 3.83
C ARG A 201 -1.34 -17.45 3.95
N LEU A 202 -0.82 -16.87 2.88
CA LEU A 202 -0.37 -15.48 2.81
C LEU A 202 -1.14 -14.73 1.73
N LYS A 203 -1.39 -13.44 1.96
CA LYS A 203 -1.95 -12.54 0.95
C LYS A 203 -0.84 -11.64 0.43
N PHE A 204 -0.71 -11.52 -0.89
CA PHE A 204 0.33 -10.73 -1.51
C PHE A 204 -0.24 -9.47 -2.13
N PHE A 205 0.51 -8.37 -2.15
CA PHE A 205 0.18 -7.18 -2.93
C PHE A 205 1.45 -6.44 -3.36
N MET A 206 1.33 -5.58 -4.36
CA MET A 206 2.46 -4.88 -4.99
C MET A 206 3.59 -5.82 -5.42
N VAL A 207 3.24 -7.02 -5.91
CA VAL A 207 4.19 -7.98 -6.49
C VAL A 207 4.80 -7.36 -7.74
N LYS A 208 6.12 -7.21 -7.76
CA LYS A 208 6.84 -6.65 -8.91
C LYS A 208 7.06 -7.73 -9.96
N ALA A 209 6.72 -7.42 -11.21
CA ALA A 209 7.02 -8.24 -12.38
C ALA A 209 8.32 -7.81 -13.09
N ASN A 210 8.79 -6.57 -12.85
CA ASN A 210 10.01 -6.06 -13.46
C ASN A 210 11.23 -6.39 -12.59
N PRO A 211 12.23 -7.14 -13.10
CA PRO A 211 13.43 -7.51 -12.34
C PRO A 211 14.22 -6.31 -11.80
N GLU A 212 14.36 -5.24 -12.59
CA GLU A 212 15.15 -4.05 -12.21
C GLU A 212 14.54 -3.31 -11.02
N ILE A 213 13.21 -3.26 -10.96
CA ILE A 213 12.47 -2.65 -9.84
C ILE A 213 12.54 -3.58 -8.63
N ALA A 214 12.31 -4.88 -8.85
CA ALA A 214 12.33 -5.89 -7.79
C ALA A 214 13.69 -5.97 -7.07
N ARG A 215 14.78 -5.76 -7.80
CA ARG A 215 16.15 -5.76 -7.24
C ARG A 215 16.45 -4.57 -6.33
N LYS A 216 15.86 -3.41 -6.59
CA LYS A 216 16.21 -2.14 -5.92
C LYS A 216 15.29 -1.75 -4.77
N ASP A 217 14.05 -2.23 -4.79
CA ASP A 217 13.00 -1.87 -3.83
C ASP A 217 12.63 -3.12 -3.02
N CYS A 218 11.60 -3.84 -3.46
CA CYS A 218 11.16 -5.09 -2.84
C CYS A 218 10.51 -5.98 -3.90
N LEU A 219 10.41 -7.27 -3.60
CA LEU A 219 9.78 -8.25 -4.47
C LEU A 219 8.25 -8.22 -4.38
N LEU A 220 7.73 -8.05 -3.16
CA LEU A 220 6.31 -7.99 -2.83
C LEU A 220 6.09 -7.51 -1.40
N HIS A 221 4.83 -7.20 -1.09
CA HIS A 221 4.37 -6.89 0.25
C HIS A 221 3.42 -7.97 0.79
N LEU A 222 3.47 -8.14 2.11
CA LEU A 222 2.63 -9.03 2.91
C LEU A 222 1.92 -8.19 3.97
N PRO A 223 0.64 -8.43 4.30
CA PRO A 223 0.06 -7.84 5.49
C PRO A 223 0.76 -8.42 6.73
N LEU A 224 0.94 -7.61 7.78
CA LEU A 224 1.30 -8.14 9.09
C LEU A 224 0.25 -9.19 9.49
N ALA A 225 0.73 -10.33 9.99
CA ALA A 225 -0.17 -11.33 10.56
C ALA A 225 -0.70 -10.77 11.90
N ASP A 226 -2.02 -10.84 12.09
CA ASP A 226 -2.67 -10.59 13.38
C ASP A 226 -2.20 -11.60 14.45
#